data_AF-A0A1I7RXS2-F1
#
_entry.id   AF-A0A1I7RXS2-F1
#
_cell.length_a   1.000
_cell.length_b   1.000
_cell.length_c   1.000
_cell.angle_alpha   90.00
_cell.angle_beta   90.00
_cell.angle_gamma   90.00
#
_symmetry.space_group_name_H-M   'P 1'
#
loop_
_entity.id
_entity.type
_entity.pdbx_description
1 polymer ?
#
loop_
_entity_poly.entity_id
_entity_poly.type
_entity_poly.pdbx_seq_one_letter_code
_entity_poly.pdbx_strand_id
1 'polypeptide(L)'
;MSRVHNVCGKRCIFFHDRELFKKADAVVFSSFYGTFRKMRYPNRNNTEQLFIFYEREPPIRYPADAQLPLDYFNATATFHSTSDIPVFYGRYLEDPKNMTKTDYRNKLLRAAKKKQRGAFFVHSHCQTQSRRQDIMSILRK
;
A
#
# COMPACT_ATOMS: atom_id res chain seq x y z
N MET A 1 -8.15 -1.95 -20.44
CA MET A 1 -9.47 -1.62 -19.83
C MET A 1 -9.80 -2.70 -18.83
N SER A 2 -9.78 -2.36 -17.54
CA SER A 2 -9.95 -3.33 -16.44
C SER A 2 -11.39 -3.87 -16.39
N ARG A 3 -11.52 -5.20 -16.29
CA ARG A 3 -12.79 -5.92 -16.09
C ARG A 3 -13.12 -6.08 -14.60
N VAL A 4 -12.81 -5.08 -13.77
CA VAL A 4 -13.28 -5.10 -12.38
C VAL A 4 -14.78 -4.81 -12.40
N HIS A 5 -15.58 -5.86 -12.24
CA HIS A 5 -17.03 -5.75 -12.19
C HIS A 5 -17.45 -4.93 -10.96
N ASN A 6 -18.25 -3.87 -11.18
CA ASN A 6 -18.82 -3.05 -10.11
C ASN A 6 -19.96 -3.74 -9.33
N VAL A 7 -20.33 -4.97 -9.72
CA VAL A 7 -21.39 -5.75 -9.07
C VAL A 7 -20.72 -6.82 -8.20
N CYS A 8 -20.53 -6.49 -6.94
CA CYS A 8 -20.12 -7.45 -5.93
C CYS A 8 -21.28 -8.43 -5.69
N GLY A 9 -21.05 -9.73 -5.84
CA GLY A 9 -22.02 -10.74 -5.41
C GLY A 9 -22.35 -10.56 -3.92
N LYS A 10 -23.56 -10.92 -3.48
CA LYS A 10 -24.03 -10.69 -2.10
C LYS A 10 -23.15 -11.33 -1.01
N ARG A 11 -22.23 -12.24 -1.37
CA ARG A 11 -21.35 -12.96 -0.44
C ARG A 11 -19.96 -13.17 -1.07
N CYS A 12 -18.96 -12.47 -0.56
CA CYS A 12 -17.55 -12.78 -0.82
C CYS A 12 -17.02 -13.67 0.29
N ILE A 13 -16.36 -14.77 -0.07
CA ILE A 13 -15.71 -15.68 0.89
C ILE A 13 -14.21 -15.59 0.65
N PHE A 14 -13.49 -15.15 1.68
CA PHE A 14 -12.03 -15.04 1.62
C PHE A 14 -11.41 -16.26 2.29
N PHE A 15 -10.46 -16.89 1.60
CA PHE A 15 -9.69 -18.02 2.12
C PHE A 15 -8.22 -17.83 1.78
N HIS A 16 -7.34 -18.33 2.66
CA HIS A 16 -5.90 -18.37 2.44
C HIS A 16 -5.40 -19.76 2.01
N ASP A 17 -6.32 -20.71 1.85
CA ASP A 17 -6.03 -22.08 1.45
C ASP A 17 -5.68 -22.15 -0.04
N ARG A 18 -4.47 -22.66 -0.34
CA ARG A 18 -3.96 -22.81 -1.71
C ARG A 18 -4.66 -23.92 -2.48
N GLU A 19 -5.23 -24.92 -1.80
CA GLU A 19 -5.97 -26.00 -2.45
C GLU A 19 -7.23 -25.49 -3.15
N LEU A 20 -7.76 -24.36 -2.70
CA LEU A 20 -8.91 -23.69 -3.29
C LEU A 20 -8.55 -22.77 -4.46
N PHE A 21 -7.28 -22.63 -4.81
CA PHE A 21 -6.82 -21.78 -5.92
C PHE A 21 -7.60 -22.07 -7.22
N LYS A 22 -7.79 -23.34 -7.58
CA LYS A 22 -8.49 -23.71 -8.83
C LYS A 22 -9.99 -23.37 -8.82
N LYS A 23 -10.58 -23.20 -7.64
CA LYS A 23 -12.00 -22.91 -7.42
C LYS A 23 -12.27 -21.42 -7.20
N ALA A 24 -11.23 -20.61 -7.05
CA ALA A 24 -11.37 -19.19 -6.75
C ALA A 24 -11.75 -18.40 -8.00
N ASP A 25 -12.75 -17.52 -7.89
CA ASP A 25 -13.08 -16.56 -8.96
C ASP A 25 -12.00 -15.47 -9.08
N ALA A 26 -11.35 -15.12 -7.97
CA ALA A 26 -10.27 -14.14 -7.92
C ALA A 26 -9.16 -14.57 -6.96
N VAL A 27 -7.92 -14.21 -7.31
CA VAL A 27 -6.71 -14.49 -6.53
C VAL A 27 -5.97 -13.18 -6.32
N VAL A 28 -5.75 -12.83 -5.06
CA VAL A 28 -5.07 -11.59 -4.65
C VAL A 28 -3.62 -11.90 -4.29
N PHE A 29 -2.69 -11.23 -4.97
CA PHE A 29 -1.27 -11.42 -4.81
C PHE A 29 -0.65 -10.26 -4.04
N SER A 30 -0.08 -10.53 -2.88
CA SER A 30 0.72 -9.55 -2.16
C SER A 30 2.20 -9.80 -2.44
N SER A 31 2.86 -8.86 -3.15
CA SER A 31 4.29 -8.94 -3.45
C SER A 31 5.15 -9.04 -2.20
N PHE A 32 4.75 -8.37 -1.12
CA PHE A 32 5.39 -8.51 0.20
C PHE A 32 5.52 -9.96 0.62
N TYR A 33 4.39 -10.66 0.77
CA TYR A 33 4.43 -12.06 1.16
C TYR A 33 5.02 -12.96 0.08
N GLY A 34 4.93 -12.56 -1.19
CA GLY A 34 5.55 -13.24 -2.31
C GLY A 34 7.07 -13.37 -2.16
N THR A 35 7.75 -12.25 -1.90
CA THR A 35 9.21 -12.22 -1.71
C THR A 35 9.64 -13.01 -0.47
N PHE A 36 9.01 -12.76 0.69
CA PHE A 36 9.39 -13.46 1.94
C PHE A 36 9.19 -14.97 1.88
N ARG A 37 8.21 -15.44 1.11
CA ARG A 37 7.85 -16.86 1.02
C ARG A 37 8.35 -17.55 -0.25
N LYS A 38 9.24 -16.90 -1.02
CA LYS A 38 9.72 -17.42 -2.33
C LYS A 38 8.56 -17.93 -3.20
N MET A 39 7.49 -17.13 -3.27
CA MET A 39 6.27 -17.53 -3.96
C MET A 39 6.54 -17.76 -5.44
N ARG A 40 6.10 -18.90 -5.94
CA ARG A 40 5.99 -19.14 -7.37
C ARG A 40 4.63 -18.64 -7.82
N TYR A 41 4.62 -17.77 -8.81
CA TYR A 41 3.41 -17.26 -9.43
C TYR A 41 2.80 -18.37 -10.29
N PRO A 42 1.59 -18.86 -9.98
CA PRO A 42 0.98 -19.95 -10.72
C PRO A 42 0.47 -19.46 -12.08
N ASN A 43 0.33 -20.38 -13.03
CA ASN A 43 -0.47 -20.12 -14.22
C ASN A 43 -1.96 -20.12 -13.85
N ARG A 44 -2.75 -19.37 -14.62
CA ARG A 44 -4.21 -19.33 -14.44
C ARG A 44 -4.79 -20.71 -14.71
N ASN A 45 -5.72 -21.12 -13.84
CA ASN A 45 -6.46 -22.36 -14.06
C ASN A 45 -7.60 -22.19 -15.07
N ASN A 46 -8.16 -20.98 -15.14
CA ASN A 46 -9.27 -20.59 -16.01
C ASN A 46 -9.06 -19.15 -16.50
N THR A 47 -9.50 -18.83 -17.72
CA THR A 47 -9.44 -17.46 -18.28
C THR A 47 -10.31 -16.47 -17.53
N GLU A 48 -11.39 -16.94 -16.90
CA GLU A 48 -12.29 -16.09 -16.10
C GLU A 48 -11.77 -15.80 -14.69
N GLN A 49 -10.75 -16.53 -14.23
CA GLN A 49 -10.17 -16.29 -12.91
C GLN A 49 -9.40 -14.96 -12.92
N LEU A 50 -9.73 -14.04 -12.01
CA LEU A 50 -9.07 -12.73 -11.92
C LEU A 50 -7.80 -12.81 -11.05
N PHE A 51 -6.68 -12.30 -11.56
CA PHE A 51 -5.47 -12.10 -10.77
C PHE A 51 -5.32 -10.62 -10.45
N ILE A 52 -5.27 -10.32 -9.16
CA ILE A 52 -5.23 -8.96 -8.63
C ILE A 52 -3.88 -8.74 -7.95
N PHE A 53 -3.11 -7.78 -8.44
CA PHE A 53 -1.89 -7.33 -7.75
C PHE A 53 -2.28 -6.43 -6.58
N TYR A 54 -1.92 -6.80 -5.36
CA TYR A 54 -2.27 -6.05 -4.16
C TYR A 54 -1.03 -5.54 -3.45
N GLU A 55 -1.01 -4.23 -3.19
CA GLU A 55 0.09 -3.60 -2.50
C GLU A 55 -0.34 -2.35 -1.72
N ARG A 56 0.00 -2.30 -0.43
CA ARG A 56 -0.30 -1.12 0.41
C ARG A 56 0.87 -0.17 0.57
N GLU A 57 2.08 -0.60 0.20
CA GLU A 57 3.30 0.16 0.39
C GLU A 57 4.07 0.33 -0.93
N PRO A 58 4.75 1.46 -1.16
CA PRO A 58 5.52 1.65 -2.39
C PRO A 58 6.58 0.55 -2.59
N PRO A 59 6.88 0.18 -3.85
CA PRO A 59 7.68 -1.00 -4.21
C PRO A 59 9.18 -0.92 -3.84
N ILE A 60 9.59 0.04 -3.01
CA ILE A 60 10.99 0.23 -2.54
C ILE A 60 11.53 -1.02 -1.81
N ARG A 61 10.65 -1.91 -1.36
CA ARG A 61 11.01 -3.09 -0.56
C ARG A 61 11.11 -4.41 -1.36
N TYR A 62 10.87 -4.41 -2.67
CA TYR A 62 10.83 -5.65 -3.45
C TYR A 62 12.04 -5.79 -4.37
N PRO A 63 12.72 -6.96 -4.37
CA PRO A 63 13.71 -7.25 -5.39
C PRO A 63 13.02 -7.24 -6.76
N ALA A 64 13.65 -6.58 -7.73
CA ALA A 64 13.14 -6.36 -9.08
C ALA A 64 13.05 -7.63 -9.94
N ASP A 65 13.30 -8.81 -9.34
CA ASP A 65 13.66 -10.02 -10.06
C ASP A 65 12.47 -10.94 -10.36
N ALA A 66 11.24 -10.50 -10.07
CA ALA A 66 10.04 -11.23 -10.47
C ALA A 66 9.80 -11.05 -11.98
N GLN A 67 10.37 -11.95 -12.78
CA GLN A 67 10.05 -12.06 -14.20
C GLN A 67 8.64 -12.64 -14.37
N LEU A 68 7.66 -11.75 -14.45
CA LEU A 68 6.28 -12.09 -14.78
C LEU A 68 6.02 -11.81 -16.26
N PRO A 69 5.17 -12.61 -16.93
CA PRO A 69 4.66 -12.24 -18.24
C PRO A 69 4.00 -10.86 -18.21
N LEU A 70 4.04 -10.16 -19.34
CA LEU A 70 3.23 -8.96 -19.53
C LEU A 70 1.76 -9.32 -19.29
N ASP A 71 1.00 -8.42 -18.67
CA ASP A 71 -0.42 -8.61 -18.37
C ASP A 71 -0.74 -9.83 -17.48
N TYR A 72 0.22 -10.26 -16.64
CA TYR A 72 -0.01 -11.33 -15.67
C TYR A 72 -1.17 -11.03 -14.72
N PHE A 73 -1.34 -9.77 -14.31
CA PHE A 73 -2.46 -9.32 -13.47
C PHE A 73 -3.54 -8.63 -14.30
N ASN A 74 -4.81 -8.87 -13.98
CA ASN A 74 -5.94 -8.19 -14.62
C ASN A 74 -6.23 -6.82 -14.01
N ALA A 75 -5.93 -6.66 -12.72
CA ALA A 75 -6.27 -5.48 -11.95
C ALA A 75 -5.22 -5.23 -10.88
N THR A 76 -5.12 -3.97 -10.49
CA THR A 76 -4.26 -3.47 -9.43
C THR A 76 -5.10 -2.97 -8.27
N ALA A 77 -4.76 -3.42 -7.06
CA ALA A 77 -5.36 -2.99 -5.82
C ALA A 77 -4.29 -2.35 -4.94
N THR A 78 -4.02 -1.06 -5.14
CA THR A 78 -2.86 -0.41 -4.50
C THR A 78 -3.19 0.91 -3.81
N PHE A 79 -2.23 1.43 -3.03
CA PHE A 79 -2.34 2.74 -2.41
C PHE A 79 -2.46 3.90 -3.41
N HIS A 80 -2.13 3.69 -4.70
CA HIS A 80 -2.18 4.74 -5.71
C HIS A 80 -3.63 5.01 -6.17
N SER A 81 -3.99 6.28 -6.31
CA SER A 81 -5.34 6.72 -6.71
C SER A 81 -5.76 6.30 -8.12
N THR A 82 -4.79 5.97 -8.97
CA THR A 82 -5.05 5.51 -10.34
C THR A 82 -5.08 3.98 -10.46
N SER A 83 -5.03 3.23 -9.36
CA SER A 83 -5.19 1.77 -9.41
C SER A 83 -6.65 1.39 -9.70
N ASP A 84 -6.86 0.19 -10.23
CA ASP A 84 -8.20 -0.30 -10.57
C ASP A 84 -9.10 -0.43 -9.33
N ILE A 85 -8.49 -0.77 -8.19
CA ILE A 85 -9.13 -0.89 -6.88
C ILE A 85 -8.30 -0.08 -5.87
N PRO A 86 -8.58 1.22 -5.66
CA PRO A 86 -7.80 2.04 -4.75
C PRO A 86 -7.90 1.58 -3.29
N VAL A 87 -6.75 1.23 -2.68
CA VAL A 87 -6.62 0.81 -1.27
C VAL A 87 -5.78 1.82 -0.50
N PHE A 88 -6.37 2.96 -0.18
CA PHE A 88 -5.66 4.08 0.42
C PHE A 88 -5.17 3.81 1.84
N TYR A 89 -3.95 4.28 2.11
CA TYR A 89 -3.46 4.41 3.48
C TYR A 89 -4.03 5.69 4.10
N GLY A 90 -5.14 5.57 4.82
CA GLY A 90 -5.84 6.73 5.38
C GLY A 90 -6.67 7.48 4.33
N ARG A 91 -6.53 8.81 4.27
CA ARG A 91 -7.29 9.67 3.35
C ARG A 91 -6.33 10.58 2.59
N TYR A 92 -6.51 10.68 1.29
CA TYR A 92 -5.95 11.77 0.50
C TYR A 92 -6.79 13.01 0.76
N LEU A 93 -6.17 14.01 1.36
CA LEU A 93 -6.75 15.34 1.48
C LEU A 93 -6.10 16.17 0.39
N GLU A 94 -6.90 16.91 -0.38
CA GLU A 94 -6.36 17.99 -1.20
C GLU A 94 -5.51 18.88 -0.29
N ASP A 95 -4.28 19.18 -0.69
CA ASP A 95 -3.48 20.15 0.06
C ASP A 95 -4.18 21.50 -0.12
N PRO A 96 -4.81 22.06 0.93
CA PRO A 96 -5.58 23.30 0.77
C PRO A 96 -4.68 24.50 0.45
N LYS A 97 -3.36 24.30 0.41
CA LYS A 97 -2.36 25.33 0.16
C LYS A 97 -1.43 24.76 -0.89
N ASN A 98 -1.24 25.46 -2.01
CA ASN A 98 -0.22 25.16 -3.02
C ASN A 98 1.20 25.30 -2.41
N MET A 99 1.54 24.43 -1.48
CA MET A 99 2.78 24.46 -0.71
C MET A 99 3.70 23.37 -1.20
N THR A 100 4.98 23.71 -1.34
CA THR A 100 5.99 22.69 -1.63
C THR A 100 6.21 21.80 -0.40
N LYS A 101 6.76 20.61 -0.61
CA LYS A 101 7.17 19.70 0.47
C LYS A 101 8.11 20.40 1.48
N THR A 102 8.97 21.28 1.00
CA THR A 102 9.90 22.07 1.82
C THR A 102 9.17 23.08 2.68
N ASP A 103 8.20 23.80 2.13
CA ASP A 103 7.39 24.77 2.87
C ASP A 103 6.58 24.10 3.97
N TYR A 104 5.98 22.94 3.64
CA TYR A 104 5.24 22.14 4.61
C TYR A 104 6.13 21.72 5.79
N ARG A 105 7.35 21.23 5.50
CA ARG A 105 8.32 20.86 6.51
C ARG A 105 8.70 22.04 7.40
N ASN A 106 9.03 23.20 6.81
CA ASN A 106 9.41 24.39 7.57
C ASN A 106 8.28 24.88 8.48
N LYS A 107 7.03 24.88 7.97
CA LYS A 107 5.84 25.22 8.74
C LYS A 107 5.64 24.26 9.92
N LEU A 108 5.79 22.95 9.70
CA LEU A 108 5.67 21.92 10.73
C LEU A 108 6.70 22.11 11.84
N LEU A 109 7.96 22.38 11.50
CA LEU A 109 9.03 22.63 12.48
C LEU A 109 8.76 23.90 13.31
N ARG A 110 8.26 24.98 12.67
CA ARG A 110 7.83 26.21 13.38
C ARG A 110 6.68 25.94 14.34
N ALA A 111 5.68 25.15 13.93
CA ALA A 111 4.56 24.78 14.77
C ALA A 111 5.00 23.92 15.97
N ALA A 112 5.90 22.95 15.76
CA ALA A 112 6.44 22.12 16.82
C ALA A 112 7.17 22.97 17.89
N LYS A 113 7.95 23.97 17.49
CA LYS A 113 8.65 24.89 18.42
C LYS A 113 7.72 25.68 19.34
N LYS A 114 6.48 25.94 18.90
CA LYS A 114 5.46 26.70 19.66
C LYS A 114 4.63 25.83 20.60
N LYS A 115 4.77 24.50 20.55
CA LYS A 115 3.97 23.59 21.38
C LYS A 115 4.41 23.71 22.85
N GLN A 116 3.44 23.97 23.74
CA GLN A 116 3.68 24.11 25.18
C GLN A 116 3.26 22.87 25.99
N ARG A 117 2.29 22.10 25.50
CA ARG A 117 1.84 20.87 26.16
C ARG A 117 2.79 19.71 25.85
N GLY A 118 2.93 18.80 26.81
CA GLY A 118 3.70 17.56 26.66
C GLY A 118 3.31 16.77 25.41
N ALA A 119 4.29 16.08 24.83
CA ALA A 119 4.11 15.22 23.67
C ALA A 119 4.45 13.78 24.03
N PHE A 120 3.57 12.86 23.69
CA PHE A 120 3.82 11.43 23.79
C PHE A 120 4.06 10.86 22.39
N PHE A 121 5.11 10.04 22.24
CA PHE A 121 5.47 9.45 20.95
C PHE A 121 5.39 7.93 21.05
N VAL A 122 4.60 7.31 20.17
CA VAL A 122 4.58 5.86 19.98
C VAL A 122 5.14 5.57 18.60
N HIS A 123 6.22 4.79 18.54
CA HIS A 123 6.77 4.36 17.27
C HIS A 123 7.53 3.05 17.39
N SER A 124 7.51 2.26 16.31
CA SER A 124 8.21 0.98 16.24
C SER A 124 9.68 1.09 15.83
N HIS A 125 10.09 2.20 15.21
CA HIS A 125 11.45 2.40 14.70
C HIS A 125 12.00 3.77 15.10
N CYS A 126 13.26 3.86 15.54
CA CYS A 126 13.85 5.14 15.95
C CYS A 126 14.26 6.01 14.76
N GLN A 127 14.87 5.41 13.74
CA GLN A 127 15.30 6.10 12.52
C GLN A 127 14.32 5.81 11.39
N THR A 128 13.84 6.86 10.71
CA THR A 128 12.91 6.70 9.58
C THR A 128 13.21 7.64 8.44
N GLN A 129 12.80 7.24 7.23
CA GLN A 129 12.89 8.05 6.02
C GLN A 129 12.11 9.37 6.12
N SER A 130 11.01 9.38 6.90
CA SER A 130 10.21 10.58 7.17
C SER A 130 10.97 11.67 7.94
N ARG A 131 12.11 11.32 8.56
CA ARG A 131 12.86 12.16 9.51
C ARG A 131 12.02 12.70 10.67
N ARG A 132 10.98 11.97 11.09
CA ARG A 132 10.13 12.39 12.23
C ARG A 132 10.90 12.58 13.54
N GLN A 133 12.07 11.97 13.69
CA GLN A 133 12.98 12.19 14.80
C GLN A 133 13.41 13.67 14.95
N ASP A 134 13.45 14.43 13.86
CA ASP A 134 13.78 15.87 13.88
C ASP A 134 12.68 16.68 14.58
N ILE A 135 11.43 16.24 14.51
CA ILE A 135 10.31 16.87 15.22
C ILE A 135 10.33 16.44 16.68
N MET A 136 10.61 15.16 16.93
CA MET A 136 10.71 14.63 18.28
C MET A 136 11.80 15.34 19.09
N SER A 137 12.96 15.64 18.50
CA SER A 137 14.03 16.37 19.18
C SER A 137 13.61 17.78 19.57
N ILE A 138 12.84 18.48 18.72
CA ILE A 138 12.30 19.81 19.03
C ILE A 138 11.28 19.77 20.18
N LEU A 139 10.55 18.67 20.31
CA LEU A 139 9.46 18.50 21.27
C LEU A 139 9.88 17.88 22.61
N ARG A 140 11.09 17.34 22.73
CA ARG A 140 11.66 16.76 23.97
C ARG A 140 12.14 17.80 25.00
N LYS A 141 11.60 19.01 24.94
CA LYS A 141 11.93 20.07 25.90
C LYS A 141 11.43 19.74 27.29
#